data_AF-A0A0W0HUS0-F1
#
_entry.id   AF-A0A0W0HUS0-F1
#
_cell.length_a   1.000
_cell.length_b   1.000
_cell.length_c   1.000
_cell.angle_alpha   90.00
_cell.angle_beta   90.00
_cell.angle_gamma   90.00
#
_symmetry.space_group_name_H-M   'P 1'
#
loop_
_entity.id
_entity.type
_entity.pdbx_description
1 polymer ?
#
loop_
_entity_poly.entity_id
_entity_poly.type
_entity_poly.pdbx_seq_one_letter_code
_entity_poly.pdbx_strand_id
1 'polypeptide(L)'
;MSDSRFKIVFDGALLPGVESTTAKLNLAELFKSDVAAIEKLFTGRQVALKRDLSRADAETYLTALKNAGVDARIEPEQPVTFNLAETHDTDASAPDFSRPAASPYAPPRAAVGEYTEEYSTLKVFTIHGRIGRLRYLAWTLVLTLALLVAGGIISTASFAVATASPTAGTILGVLLGLALFVALVWVSVQIGVQRLHDLGWSGWLYLLNLVPLVNSVFPILLLVLPGNAGANQYGPPPPRNSTAVKVLATLWLAFIPVMLAIVVTLGMNGYLNQLEANMDSSYESSSITADDATDQSVTVDEEESVQSAEDAAEPVDSPEQ
;
A
#
# COMPACT_ATOMS: atom_id res chain seq x y z
N MET A 1 24.65 -25.21 -17.79
CA MET A 1 25.72 -25.27 -18.81
C MET A 1 25.31 -24.31 -19.91
N SER A 2 25.94 -23.13 -19.99
CA SER A 2 25.64 -22.15 -21.04
C SER A 2 26.21 -22.66 -22.37
N ASP A 3 25.34 -23.12 -23.27
CA ASP A 3 25.76 -23.54 -24.61
C ASP A 3 26.35 -22.34 -25.32
N SER A 4 27.68 -22.33 -25.46
CA SER A 4 28.40 -21.27 -26.17
C SER A 4 28.01 -21.35 -27.63
N ARG A 5 27.37 -20.29 -28.15
CA ARG A 5 26.99 -20.18 -29.56
C ARG A 5 28.13 -19.55 -30.35
N PHE A 6 28.29 -19.98 -31.59
CA PHE A 6 29.38 -19.54 -32.46
C PHE A 6 28.82 -18.92 -33.74
N LYS A 7 29.54 -17.96 -34.31
CA LYS A 7 29.29 -17.39 -35.63
C LYS A 7 30.48 -17.66 -36.55
N ILE A 8 30.21 -17.80 -37.84
CA ILE A 8 31.24 -17.91 -38.87
C ILE A 8 31.36 -16.58 -39.57
N VAL A 9 32.58 -16.06 -39.60
CA VAL A 9 32.89 -14.76 -40.20
C VAL A 9 33.87 -14.94 -41.35
N PHE A 10 33.65 -14.14 -42.39
CA PHE A 10 34.39 -14.13 -43.63
C PHE A 10 34.79 -12.69 -43.95
N ASP A 11 36.02 -12.45 -44.36
CA ASP A 11 36.58 -11.12 -44.59
C ASP A 11 36.98 -10.86 -46.05
N GLY A 12 36.61 -11.74 -46.97
CA GLY A 12 36.97 -11.63 -48.38
C GLY A 12 38.28 -12.34 -48.75
N ALA A 13 39.00 -12.94 -47.80
CA ALA A 13 40.27 -13.61 -48.06
C ALA A 13 40.08 -15.00 -48.73
N LEU A 14 40.95 -15.30 -49.69
CA LEU A 14 40.97 -16.56 -50.43
C LEU A 14 42.15 -17.43 -49.99
N LEU A 15 41.99 -18.75 -50.08
CA LEU A 15 43.09 -19.67 -49.80
C LEU A 15 44.18 -19.57 -50.89
N PRO A 16 45.47 -19.78 -50.54
CA PRO A 16 46.56 -19.73 -51.51
C PRO A 16 46.34 -20.70 -52.68
N GLY A 17 46.39 -20.18 -53.90
CA GLY A 17 46.25 -20.98 -55.13
C GLY A 17 44.82 -21.07 -55.71
N VAL A 18 43.82 -20.40 -55.11
CA VAL A 18 42.46 -20.35 -55.63
C VAL A 18 42.20 -19.01 -56.33
N GLU A 19 41.70 -19.06 -57.57
CA GLU A 19 41.31 -17.88 -58.33
C GLU A 19 39.99 -17.29 -57.81
N SER A 20 39.87 -15.96 -57.76
CA SER A 20 38.69 -15.23 -57.28
C SER A 20 37.40 -15.64 -58.00
N THR A 21 37.45 -15.85 -59.31
CA THR A 21 36.31 -16.27 -60.13
C THR A 21 35.79 -17.65 -59.71
N THR A 22 36.69 -18.61 -59.49
CA THR A 22 36.38 -19.98 -59.08
C THR A 22 35.83 -20.04 -57.67
N ALA A 23 36.41 -19.25 -56.74
CA ALA A 23 35.91 -19.17 -55.36
C ALA A 23 34.49 -18.59 -55.27
N LYS A 24 34.18 -17.55 -56.06
CA LYS A 24 32.83 -16.96 -56.13
C LYS A 24 31.79 -17.97 -56.64
N LEU A 25 32.15 -18.78 -57.65
CA LEU A 25 31.27 -19.82 -58.20
C LEU A 25 31.02 -20.95 -57.19
N ASN A 26 32.08 -21.47 -56.55
CA ASN A 26 31.96 -22.52 -55.54
C ASN A 26 31.14 -22.07 -54.32
N LEU A 27 31.30 -20.80 -53.91
CA LEU A 27 30.55 -20.24 -52.79
C LEU A 27 29.08 -19.99 -53.17
N ALA A 28 28.80 -19.55 -54.39
CA ALA A 28 27.44 -19.43 -54.92
C ALA A 28 26.71 -20.79 -54.94
N GLU A 29 27.41 -21.86 -55.33
CA GLU A 29 26.88 -23.22 -55.28
C GLU A 29 26.64 -23.70 -53.85
N LEU A 30 27.60 -23.49 -52.94
CA LEU A 30 27.50 -23.92 -51.54
C LEU A 30 26.32 -23.27 -50.81
N PHE A 31 26.08 -21.98 -51.04
CA PHE A 31 24.97 -21.25 -50.44
C PHE A 31 23.68 -21.26 -51.26
N LYS A 32 23.68 -21.92 -52.43
CA LYS A 32 22.55 -21.90 -53.39
C LYS A 32 22.07 -20.48 -53.68
N SER A 33 23.01 -19.57 -53.90
CA SER A 33 22.78 -18.14 -54.10
C SER A 33 23.32 -17.67 -55.44
N ASP A 34 22.85 -16.52 -55.93
CA ASP A 34 23.38 -15.87 -57.13
C ASP A 34 24.82 -15.37 -56.89
N VAL A 35 25.67 -15.48 -57.90
CA VAL A 35 27.05 -14.98 -57.95
C VAL A 35 27.10 -13.47 -57.66
N ALA A 36 26.09 -12.71 -58.13
CA ALA A 36 25.98 -11.28 -57.86
C ALA A 36 25.71 -10.94 -56.38
N ALA A 37 25.06 -11.84 -55.64
CA ALA A 37 24.84 -11.68 -54.20
C ALA A 37 26.10 -12.04 -53.40
N ILE A 38 26.84 -13.06 -53.86
CA ILE A 38 28.11 -13.47 -53.26
C ILE A 38 29.19 -12.40 -53.46
N GLU A 39 29.23 -11.73 -54.60
CA GLU A 39 30.18 -10.64 -54.86
C GLU A 39 30.10 -9.50 -53.83
N LYS A 40 28.90 -9.22 -53.30
CA LYS A 40 28.68 -8.24 -52.23
C LYS A 40 29.31 -8.64 -50.88
N LEU A 41 29.71 -9.89 -50.71
CA LEU A 41 30.40 -10.38 -49.52
C LEU A 41 31.92 -10.17 -49.60
N PHE A 42 32.48 -10.00 -50.81
CA PHE A 42 33.90 -9.73 -51.05
C PHE A 42 34.23 -8.23 -50.93
N THR A 43 33.76 -7.58 -49.87
CA THR A 43 33.97 -6.14 -49.64
C THR A 43 35.25 -5.83 -48.84
N GLY A 44 36.01 -6.87 -48.45
CA GLY A 44 37.19 -6.76 -47.59
C GLY A 44 36.89 -6.44 -46.13
N ARG A 45 35.59 -6.36 -45.77
CA ARG A 45 35.13 -6.16 -44.40
C ARG A 45 34.64 -7.48 -43.84
N GLN A 46 34.77 -7.65 -42.53
CA GLN A 46 34.28 -8.84 -41.85
C GLN A 46 32.75 -8.94 -41.93
N VAL A 47 32.25 -9.99 -42.57
CA VAL A 47 30.82 -10.31 -42.70
C VAL A 47 30.53 -11.64 -42.01
N ALA A 48 29.46 -11.69 -41.21
CA ALA A 48 28.99 -12.94 -40.62
C ALA A 48 28.15 -13.71 -41.64
N LEU A 49 28.62 -14.88 -42.06
CA LEU A 49 27.91 -15.73 -43.03
C LEU A 49 26.77 -16.51 -42.36
N LYS A 50 27.02 -17.01 -41.15
CA LYS A 50 26.01 -17.73 -40.36
C LYS A 50 26.27 -17.56 -38.87
N ARG A 51 25.20 -17.36 -38.12
CA ARG A 51 25.20 -17.05 -36.68
C ARG A 51 24.49 -18.17 -35.92
N ASP A 52 24.62 -18.14 -34.60
CA ASP A 52 23.88 -19.05 -33.73
C ASP A 52 24.13 -20.54 -34.08
N LEU A 53 25.39 -20.95 -34.12
CA LEU A 53 25.80 -22.34 -34.40
C LEU A 53 26.32 -23.03 -33.16
N SER A 54 26.10 -24.35 -33.07
CA SER A 54 26.82 -25.21 -32.11
C SER A 54 28.28 -25.36 -32.57
N ARG A 55 29.19 -25.77 -31.68
CA ARG A 55 30.60 -25.99 -32.07
C ARG A 55 30.74 -27.02 -33.20
N ALA A 56 30.01 -28.14 -33.11
CA ALA A 56 30.08 -29.21 -34.11
C ALA A 56 29.56 -28.76 -35.49
N ASP A 57 28.49 -27.96 -35.51
CA ASP A 57 27.96 -27.41 -36.76
C ASP A 57 28.92 -26.37 -37.35
N ALA A 58 29.48 -25.50 -36.51
CA ALA A 58 30.42 -24.46 -36.94
C ALA A 58 31.68 -25.07 -37.61
N GLU A 59 32.22 -26.16 -37.07
CA GLU A 59 33.34 -26.90 -37.67
C GLU A 59 32.98 -27.56 -39.01
N THR A 60 31.75 -28.08 -39.12
CA THR A 60 31.24 -28.67 -40.36
C THR A 60 31.14 -27.61 -41.47
N TYR A 61 30.59 -26.44 -41.14
CA TYR A 61 30.49 -25.31 -42.07
C TYR A 61 31.87 -24.71 -42.43
N LEU A 62 32.81 -24.65 -41.48
CA LEU A 62 34.19 -24.22 -41.75
C LEU A 62 34.86 -25.13 -42.79
N THR A 63 34.69 -26.44 -42.64
CA THR A 63 35.25 -27.43 -43.58
C THR A 63 34.68 -27.24 -44.99
N ALA A 64 33.36 -27.01 -45.10
CA ALA A 64 32.71 -26.76 -46.38
C ALA A 64 33.23 -25.46 -47.05
N LEU A 65 33.46 -24.40 -46.26
CA LEU A 65 34.00 -23.13 -46.76
C LEU A 65 35.46 -23.22 -47.21
N LYS A 66 36.28 -24.00 -46.49
CA LYS A 66 37.67 -24.28 -46.90
C LYS A 66 37.73 -25.07 -48.21
N ASN A 67 36.85 -26.06 -48.37
CA ASN A 67 36.74 -26.83 -49.61
C ASN A 67 36.26 -25.96 -50.79
N ALA A 68 35.47 -24.91 -50.52
CA ALA A 68 35.08 -23.91 -51.53
C ALA A 68 36.21 -22.92 -51.88
N GLY A 69 37.35 -22.97 -51.18
CA GLY A 69 38.54 -22.16 -51.47
C GLY A 69 38.62 -20.83 -50.72
N VAL A 70 37.86 -20.68 -49.62
CA VAL A 70 37.66 -19.41 -48.92
C VAL A 70 38.16 -19.49 -47.48
N ASP A 71 38.83 -18.43 -47.01
CA ASP A 71 39.34 -18.36 -45.63
C ASP A 71 38.28 -17.78 -44.69
N ALA A 72 37.67 -18.63 -43.88
CA ALA A 72 36.66 -18.26 -42.89
C ALA A 72 37.13 -18.65 -41.48
N ARG A 73 36.68 -17.92 -40.46
CA ARG A 73 37.03 -18.17 -39.06
C ARG A 73 35.80 -18.30 -38.17
N ILE A 74 35.93 -19.07 -37.09
CA ILE A 74 34.88 -19.24 -36.08
C ILE A 74 35.14 -18.22 -34.97
N GLU A 75 34.12 -17.45 -34.60
CA GLU A 75 34.16 -16.54 -33.46
C GLU A 75 33.07 -16.89 -32.45
N PRO A 76 33.34 -16.82 -31.13
CA PRO A 76 32.32 -16.98 -30.12
C PRO A 76 31.31 -15.83 -30.22
N GLU A 77 30.03 -16.15 -30.26
CA GLU A 77 28.94 -15.18 -30.25
C GLU A 77 28.46 -15.04 -28.80
N GLN A 78 28.69 -13.87 -28.21
CA GLN A 78 28.10 -13.55 -26.91
C GLN A 78 26.58 -13.49 -27.09
N PRO A 79 25.79 -14.21 -26.28
CA PRO A 79 24.35 -14.13 -26.37
C PRO A 79 23.93 -12.70 -26.09
N VAL A 80 23.28 -12.07 -27.07
CA VAL A 80 22.60 -10.79 -26.85
C VAL A 80 21.40 -11.08 -25.96
N THR A 81 21.61 -11.11 -24.65
CA THR A 81 20.51 -11.03 -23.69
C THR A 81 19.91 -9.65 -23.82
N PHE A 82 18.70 -9.57 -24.39
CA PHE A 82 17.86 -8.38 -24.28
C PHE A 82 17.48 -8.20 -22.80
N ASN A 83 18.37 -7.56 -22.04
CA ASN A 83 18.06 -7.10 -20.70
C ASN A 83 17.28 -5.80 -20.84
N LEU A 84 15.99 -5.80 -20.46
CA LEU A 84 15.22 -4.55 -20.27
C LEU A 84 15.80 -3.66 -19.16
N ALA A 85 16.82 -4.13 -18.43
CA ALA A 85 17.50 -3.41 -17.37
C ALA A 85 18.62 -2.48 -17.87
N GLU A 86 19.01 -2.55 -19.14
CA GLU A 86 20.08 -1.72 -19.69
C GLU A 86 19.50 -0.64 -20.61
N THR A 87 18.59 0.17 -20.07
CA THR A 87 18.54 1.56 -20.48
C THR A 87 19.87 2.15 -20.03
N HIS A 88 20.73 2.51 -20.97
CA HIS A 88 21.78 3.48 -20.67
C HIS A 88 21.07 4.63 -19.97
N ASP A 89 21.38 4.87 -18.69
CA ASP A 89 21.11 6.12 -17.99
C ASP A 89 21.88 7.19 -18.75
N THR A 90 21.35 7.57 -19.91
CA THR A 90 21.60 8.88 -20.47
C THR A 90 20.92 9.76 -19.47
N ASP A 91 21.70 10.40 -18.59
CA ASP A 91 21.23 11.44 -17.69
C ASP A 91 20.08 12.17 -18.38
N ALA A 92 18.88 11.95 -17.87
CA ALA A 92 17.66 12.53 -18.39
C ALA A 92 17.64 14.01 -18.01
N SER A 93 18.66 14.76 -18.42
CA SER A 93 18.46 16.16 -18.74
C SER A 93 17.45 16.15 -19.88
N ALA A 94 16.26 16.68 -19.60
CA ALA A 94 15.22 16.92 -20.57
C ALA A 94 15.83 17.32 -21.92
N PRO A 95 15.38 16.76 -23.06
CA PRO A 95 15.93 17.14 -24.35
C PRO A 95 15.87 18.66 -24.49
N ASP A 96 17.03 19.29 -24.51
CA ASP A 96 17.14 20.73 -24.64
C ASP A 96 16.78 21.09 -26.08
N PHE A 97 15.49 21.33 -26.29
CA PHE A 97 14.92 21.76 -27.57
C PHE A 97 15.46 23.12 -28.02
N SER A 98 16.23 23.82 -27.17
CA SER A 98 16.91 25.08 -27.47
C SER A 98 18.22 24.88 -28.25
N ARG A 99 18.74 23.64 -28.34
CA ARG A 99 19.97 23.37 -29.11
C ARG A 99 19.69 23.39 -30.62
N PRO A 100 20.50 24.10 -31.41
CA PRO A 100 20.39 24.10 -32.86
C PRO A 100 20.43 22.68 -33.43
N ALA A 101 19.63 22.43 -34.47
CA ALA A 101 19.66 21.15 -35.16
C ALA A 101 21.07 20.86 -35.67
N ALA A 102 21.61 19.69 -35.30
CA ALA A 102 22.98 19.29 -35.67
C ALA A 102 23.16 19.05 -37.17
N SER A 103 22.07 19.03 -37.96
CA SER A 103 22.10 18.80 -39.40
C SER A 103 21.00 19.59 -40.13
N PRO A 104 21.28 20.14 -41.32
CA PRO A 104 20.31 20.85 -42.17
C PRO A 104 19.09 20.01 -42.60
N TYR A 105 19.19 18.67 -42.55
CA TYR A 105 18.12 17.74 -42.90
C TYR A 105 17.48 17.08 -41.68
N ALA A 106 17.74 17.58 -40.47
CA ALA A 106 17.12 17.04 -39.29
C ALA A 106 15.60 17.30 -39.33
N PRO A 107 14.76 16.28 -39.02
CA PRO A 107 13.32 16.46 -38.96
C PRO A 107 12.95 17.50 -37.88
N PRO A 108 11.85 18.26 -38.07
CA PRO A 108 11.38 19.23 -37.09
C PRO A 108 11.10 18.52 -35.76
N ARG A 109 11.82 18.93 -34.72
CA ARG A 109 11.60 18.42 -33.36
C ARG A 109 10.46 19.21 -32.73
N ALA A 110 9.26 18.61 -32.72
CA ALA A 110 8.19 19.08 -31.85
C ALA A 110 8.29 18.33 -30.52
N ALA A 111 8.17 19.04 -29.40
CA ALA A 111 7.99 18.42 -28.09
C ALA A 111 6.58 17.80 -28.03
N VAL A 112 6.41 16.61 -28.60
CA VAL A 112 5.14 15.89 -28.58
C VAL A 112 5.12 14.99 -27.34
N GLY A 113 4.72 15.58 -26.23
CA GLY A 113 4.61 14.92 -24.93
C GLY A 113 5.07 15.84 -23.81
N GLU A 114 4.18 16.19 -22.90
CA GLU A 114 4.63 16.56 -21.55
C GLU A 114 5.34 15.33 -20.99
N TYR A 115 6.64 15.46 -20.69
CA TYR A 115 7.36 14.49 -19.88
C TYR A 115 6.73 14.45 -18.49
N THR A 116 5.64 13.69 -18.36
CA THR A 116 5.07 13.40 -17.05
C THR A 116 6.01 12.39 -16.42
N GLU A 117 6.73 12.80 -15.37
CA GLU A 117 7.52 11.93 -14.51
C GLU A 117 6.81 10.58 -14.29
N GLU A 118 7.49 9.45 -14.49
CA GLU A 118 6.86 8.13 -14.39
C GLU A 118 6.28 7.88 -12.99
N TYR A 119 6.91 8.46 -11.97
CA TYR A 119 6.48 8.36 -10.57
C TYR A 119 6.56 9.69 -9.82
N SER A 120 5.63 9.89 -8.87
CA SER A 120 5.65 11.08 -8.02
C SER A 120 6.65 10.97 -6.87
N THR A 121 7.30 12.09 -6.51
CA THR A 121 8.13 12.16 -5.29
C THR A 121 7.26 12.10 -4.04
N LEU A 122 7.64 11.24 -3.08
CA LEU A 122 6.87 11.04 -1.86
C LEU A 122 7.11 12.18 -0.88
N LYS A 123 6.07 12.98 -0.61
CA LYS A 123 6.11 14.06 0.39
C LYS A 123 5.02 13.80 1.42
N VAL A 124 5.40 13.36 2.62
CA VAL A 124 4.43 12.89 3.63
C VAL A 124 3.77 14.04 4.39
N PHE A 125 4.46 15.17 4.57
CA PHE A 125 3.99 16.34 5.32
C PHE A 125 3.42 17.43 4.41
N THR A 126 2.65 17.04 3.40
CA THR A 126 1.97 17.98 2.49
C THR A 126 0.63 17.41 2.04
N ILE A 127 -0.23 18.25 1.48
CA ILE A 127 -1.46 17.84 0.81
C ILE A 127 -1.25 17.50 -0.67
N HIS A 128 -0.09 17.86 -1.23
CA HIS A 128 0.19 17.67 -2.65
C HIS A 128 0.76 16.29 -2.93
N GLY A 129 0.31 15.69 -4.03
CA GLY A 129 0.72 14.35 -4.45
C GLY A 129 -0.26 13.27 -4.00
N ARG A 130 0.22 12.02 -4.10
CA ARG A 130 -0.61 10.83 -4.03
C ARG A 130 0.07 9.77 -3.17
N ILE A 131 -0.73 9.07 -2.36
CA ILE A 131 -0.27 7.88 -1.65
C ILE A 131 -1.16 6.67 -1.93
N GLY A 132 -0.52 5.54 -2.22
CA GLY A 132 -1.22 4.28 -2.41
C GLY A 132 -1.76 3.71 -1.09
N ARG A 133 -2.76 2.81 -1.21
CA ARG A 133 -3.42 2.15 -0.06
C ARG A 133 -2.49 1.50 0.96
N LEU A 134 -1.39 0.89 0.53
CA LEU A 134 -0.43 0.24 1.44
C LEU A 134 0.36 1.26 2.27
N ARG A 135 0.75 2.40 1.69
CA ARG A 135 1.41 3.47 2.44
C ARG A 135 0.43 4.17 3.37
N TYR A 136 -0.80 4.40 2.90
CA TYR A 136 -1.88 4.91 3.75
C TYR A 136 -2.04 4.04 5.01
N LEU A 137 -2.18 2.73 4.84
CA LEU A 137 -2.32 1.79 5.95
C LEU A 137 -1.07 1.69 6.83
N ALA A 138 0.15 1.72 6.26
CA ALA A 138 1.37 1.75 7.06
C ALA A 138 1.47 3.02 7.93
N TRP A 139 1.15 4.18 7.38
CA TRP A 139 1.22 5.44 8.11
C TRP A 139 0.11 5.62 9.15
N THR A 140 -1.09 5.08 8.89
CA THR A 140 -2.12 5.03 9.94
C THR A 140 -1.67 4.15 11.10
N LEU A 141 -0.88 3.09 10.88
CA LEU A 141 -0.29 2.31 11.99
C LEU A 141 0.60 3.21 12.84
N VAL A 142 1.51 3.93 12.18
CA VAL A 142 2.50 4.78 12.84
C VAL A 142 1.80 5.86 13.65
N LEU A 143 0.75 6.49 13.10
CA LEU A 143 -0.06 7.48 13.83
C LEU A 143 -0.79 6.86 15.02
N THR A 144 -1.39 5.67 14.87
CA THR A 144 -2.06 4.97 15.97
C THR A 144 -1.08 4.59 17.08
N LEU A 145 0.10 4.07 16.74
CA LEU A 145 1.14 3.74 17.72
C LEU A 145 1.70 5.00 18.40
N ALA A 146 1.92 6.08 17.65
CA ALA A 146 2.33 7.35 18.22
C ALA A 146 1.28 7.89 19.21
N LEU A 147 -0.02 7.78 18.89
CA LEU A 147 -1.11 8.11 19.80
C LEU A 147 -1.07 7.27 21.08
N LEU A 148 -0.93 5.95 20.96
CA LEU A 148 -0.89 5.03 22.10
C LEU A 148 0.30 5.32 23.03
N VAL A 149 1.49 5.48 22.45
CA VAL A 149 2.73 5.70 23.21
C VAL A 149 2.74 7.09 23.83
N ALA A 150 2.57 8.15 23.03
CA ALA A 150 2.62 9.52 23.53
C ALA A 150 1.43 9.81 24.46
N GLY A 151 0.23 9.32 24.11
CA GLY A 151 -0.96 9.42 24.95
C GLY A 151 -0.78 8.69 26.28
N GLY A 152 -0.26 7.46 26.26
CA GLY A 152 0.03 6.69 27.48
C GLY A 152 1.04 7.38 28.40
N ILE A 153 2.10 7.98 27.82
CA ILE A 153 3.07 8.78 28.58
C ILE A 153 2.40 10.00 29.23
N ILE A 154 1.62 10.76 28.45
CA ILE A 154 0.89 11.93 28.95
C ILE A 154 -0.07 11.52 30.06
N SER A 155 -0.88 10.48 29.85
CA SER A 155 -1.82 9.99 30.86
C SER A 155 -1.13 9.55 32.14
N THR A 156 0.01 8.84 32.04
CA THR A 156 0.78 8.40 33.21
C THR A 156 1.37 9.59 33.97
N ALA A 157 1.93 10.58 33.26
CA ALA A 157 2.47 11.78 33.88
C ALA A 157 1.37 12.64 34.54
N SER A 158 0.25 12.82 33.87
CA SER A 158 -0.92 13.54 34.40
C SER A 158 -1.52 12.84 35.62
N PHE A 159 -1.59 11.51 35.60
CA PHE A 159 -2.03 10.72 36.75
C PHE A 159 -1.08 10.88 37.94
N ALA A 160 0.24 10.87 37.72
CA ALA A 160 1.21 11.10 38.78
C ALA A 160 1.03 12.48 39.45
N VAL A 161 0.79 13.54 38.66
CA VAL A 161 0.48 14.88 39.21
C VAL A 161 -0.87 14.89 39.94
N ALA A 162 -1.86 14.16 39.43
CA ALA A 162 -3.19 14.08 40.03
C ALA A 162 -3.18 13.49 41.45
N THR A 163 -2.16 12.69 41.81
CA THR A 163 -1.98 12.17 43.19
C THR A 163 -1.74 13.27 44.22
N ALA A 164 -1.10 14.38 43.82
CA ALA A 164 -0.86 15.53 44.70
C ALA A 164 -1.93 16.61 44.54
N SER A 165 -2.39 16.85 43.31
CA SER A 165 -3.46 17.80 43.02
C SER A 165 -4.32 17.28 41.86
N PRO A 166 -5.53 16.75 42.15
CA PRO A 166 -6.42 16.21 41.11
C PRO A 166 -6.74 17.22 40.02
N THR A 167 -7.00 18.48 40.40
CA THR A 167 -7.29 19.57 39.46
C THR A 167 -6.10 19.90 38.56
N ALA A 168 -4.88 19.95 39.10
CA ALA A 168 -3.69 20.23 38.28
C ALA A 168 -3.38 19.09 37.31
N GLY A 169 -3.48 17.83 37.76
CA GLY A 169 -3.23 16.66 36.92
C GLY A 169 -4.20 16.54 35.76
N THR A 170 -5.50 16.80 36.02
CA THR A 170 -6.54 16.81 34.98
C THR A 170 -6.33 17.92 33.96
N ILE A 171 -6.06 19.16 34.40
CA ILE A 171 -5.76 20.28 33.50
C ILE A 171 -4.54 19.97 32.61
N LEU A 172 -3.46 19.45 33.20
CA LEU A 172 -2.25 19.08 32.45
C LEU A 172 -2.56 18.01 31.40
N GLY A 173 -3.29 16.96 31.77
CA GLY A 173 -3.65 15.88 30.86
C GLY A 173 -4.53 16.33 29.70
N VAL A 174 -5.51 17.19 29.97
CA VAL A 174 -6.38 17.74 28.92
C VAL A 174 -5.60 18.62 27.96
N LEU A 175 -4.75 19.53 28.47
CA LEU A 175 -3.99 20.45 27.62
C LEU A 175 -2.98 19.71 26.73
N LEU A 176 -2.19 18.80 27.31
CA LEU A 176 -1.20 18.01 26.55
C LEU A 176 -1.89 17.02 25.61
N GLY A 177 -2.99 16.39 26.05
CA GLY A 177 -3.80 15.49 25.24
C GLY A 177 -4.41 16.20 24.04
N LEU A 178 -4.96 17.41 24.23
CA LEU A 178 -5.51 18.22 23.15
C LEU A 178 -4.42 18.64 22.16
N ALA A 179 -3.25 19.07 22.65
CA ALA A 179 -2.12 19.43 21.79
C ALA A 179 -1.66 18.23 20.93
N LEU A 180 -1.54 17.04 21.53
CA LEU A 180 -1.21 15.80 20.81
C LEU A 180 -2.30 15.46 19.79
N PHE A 181 -3.57 15.55 20.17
CA PHE A 181 -4.70 15.26 19.29
C PHE A 181 -4.68 16.16 18.05
N VAL A 182 -4.53 17.48 18.22
CA VAL A 182 -4.45 18.44 17.11
C VAL A 182 -3.28 18.12 16.20
N ALA A 183 -2.10 17.82 16.76
CA ALA A 183 -0.92 17.47 15.98
C ALA A 183 -1.11 16.19 15.15
N LEU A 184 -1.73 15.15 15.72
CA LEU A 184 -1.98 13.89 15.03
C LEU A 184 -3.08 14.02 13.98
N VAL A 185 -4.16 14.75 14.28
CA VAL A 185 -5.23 15.04 13.32
C VAL A 185 -4.66 15.81 12.12
N TRP A 186 -3.79 16.78 12.37
CA TRP A 186 -3.12 17.53 11.30
C TRP A 186 -2.40 16.58 10.32
N VAL A 187 -1.56 15.68 10.83
CA VAL A 187 -0.84 14.71 10.00
C VAL A 187 -1.80 13.71 9.33
N SER A 188 -2.83 13.24 10.05
CA SER A 188 -3.85 12.34 9.51
C SER A 188 -4.57 12.94 8.31
N VAL A 189 -4.91 14.24 8.37
CA VAL A 189 -5.53 14.97 7.26
C VAL A 189 -4.60 15.02 6.05
N GLN A 190 -3.31 15.33 6.22
CA GLN A 190 -2.36 15.37 5.10
C GLN A 190 -2.31 14.02 4.36
N ILE A 191 -2.18 12.93 5.11
CA ILE A 191 -2.07 11.57 4.58
C ILE A 191 -3.40 11.14 3.93
N GLY A 192 -4.53 11.44 4.57
CA GLY A 192 -5.86 11.16 4.07
C GLY A 192 -6.20 11.89 2.76
N VAL A 193 -5.83 13.16 2.66
CA VAL A 193 -6.00 13.97 1.45
C VAL A 193 -5.18 13.39 0.29
N GLN A 194 -3.91 13.04 0.51
CA GLN A 194 -3.09 12.39 -0.52
C GLN A 194 -3.66 11.02 -0.94
N ARG A 195 -4.34 10.31 -0.04
CA ARG A 195 -5.01 9.05 -0.37
C ARG A 195 -6.25 9.27 -1.24
N LEU A 196 -7.02 10.32 -0.96
CA LEU A 196 -8.13 10.74 -1.81
C LEU A 196 -7.66 11.16 -3.20
N HIS A 197 -6.56 11.91 -3.26
CA HIS A 197 -5.92 12.27 -4.53
C HIS A 197 -5.48 11.04 -5.32
N ASP A 198 -5.04 9.96 -4.67
CA ASP A 198 -4.72 8.71 -5.34
C ASP A 198 -5.93 8.03 -5.99
N LEU A 199 -7.13 8.21 -5.41
CA LEU A 199 -8.41 7.79 -5.99
C LEU A 199 -8.92 8.77 -7.07
N GLY A 200 -8.25 9.91 -7.27
CA GLY A 200 -8.72 10.98 -8.15
C GLY A 200 -9.82 11.84 -7.55
N TRP A 201 -10.08 11.72 -6.24
CA TRP A 201 -11.13 12.46 -5.53
C TRP A 201 -10.61 13.72 -4.86
N SER A 202 -11.51 14.65 -4.58
CA SER A 202 -11.22 15.88 -3.85
C SER A 202 -10.84 15.62 -2.39
N GLY A 203 -9.77 16.27 -1.92
CA GLY A 203 -9.33 16.21 -0.51
C GLY A 203 -10.40 16.66 0.49
N TRP A 204 -11.35 17.50 0.08
CA TRP A 204 -12.47 17.94 0.91
C TRP A 204 -13.34 16.79 1.42
N LEU A 205 -13.39 15.66 0.70
CA LEU A 205 -14.11 14.47 1.17
C LEU A 205 -13.52 13.88 2.45
N TYR A 206 -12.30 14.26 2.84
CA TYR A 206 -11.73 13.82 4.11
C TYR A 206 -12.51 14.36 5.32
N LEU A 207 -13.25 15.45 5.18
CA LEU A 207 -14.14 15.98 6.23
C LEU A 207 -15.28 15.02 6.59
N LEU A 208 -15.58 14.02 5.74
CA LEU A 208 -16.56 12.98 6.06
C LEU A 208 -16.19 12.17 7.31
N ASN A 209 -14.92 12.14 7.71
CA ASN A 209 -14.48 11.54 8.97
C ASN A 209 -15.01 12.28 10.22
N LEU A 210 -15.55 13.50 10.07
CA LEU A 210 -16.19 14.23 11.17
C LEU A 210 -17.61 13.72 11.48
N VAL A 211 -18.23 12.98 10.56
CA VAL A 211 -19.57 12.41 10.75
C VAL A 211 -19.42 11.00 11.33
N PRO A 212 -19.86 10.72 12.58
CA PRO A 212 -19.52 9.48 13.29
C PRO A 212 -19.86 8.18 12.52
N LEU A 213 -21.06 8.10 11.94
CA LEU A 213 -21.50 6.92 11.19
C LEU A 213 -20.74 6.76 9.87
N VAL A 214 -20.35 7.85 9.24
CA VAL A 214 -19.57 7.80 7.99
C VAL A 214 -18.11 7.46 8.29
N ASN A 215 -17.58 7.96 9.41
CA ASN A 215 -16.21 7.72 9.86
C ASN A 215 -15.92 6.24 10.17
N SER A 216 -16.94 5.42 10.47
CA SER A 216 -16.72 3.98 10.69
C SER A 216 -16.51 3.20 9.38
N VAL A 217 -17.08 3.67 8.26
CA VAL A 217 -17.05 2.98 6.96
C VAL A 217 -16.05 3.62 6.00
N PHE A 218 -15.91 4.93 6.02
CA PHE A 218 -15.14 5.69 5.03
C PHE A 218 -13.63 5.35 5.03
N PRO A 219 -12.93 5.22 6.17
CA PRO A 219 -11.52 4.78 6.18
C PRO A 219 -11.33 3.36 5.60
N ILE A 220 -12.31 2.48 5.80
CA ILE A 220 -12.31 1.12 5.23
C ILE A 220 -12.44 1.21 3.71
N LEU A 221 -13.33 2.07 3.22
CA LEU A 221 -13.47 2.34 1.78
C LEU A 221 -12.15 2.85 1.19
N LEU A 222 -11.50 3.82 1.83
CA LEU A 222 -10.19 4.34 1.41
C LEU A 222 -9.10 3.27 1.41
N LEU A 223 -9.22 2.22 2.21
CA LEU A 223 -8.30 1.10 2.23
C LEU A 223 -8.53 0.12 1.06
N VAL A 224 -9.78 -0.21 0.78
CA VAL A 224 -10.15 -1.28 -0.15
C VAL A 224 -10.05 -0.83 -1.61
N LEU A 225 -10.46 0.40 -1.94
CA LEU A 225 -10.51 0.84 -3.33
C LEU A 225 -9.10 0.95 -3.96
N PRO A 226 -8.86 0.47 -5.18
CA PRO A 226 -7.62 0.75 -5.89
C PRO A 226 -7.52 2.23 -6.28
N GLY A 227 -6.31 2.80 -6.22
CA GLY A 227 -6.03 4.11 -6.80
C GLY A 227 -5.85 4.05 -8.32
N ASN A 228 -5.72 5.22 -8.96
CA ASN A 228 -5.54 5.32 -10.40
C ASN A 228 -4.16 4.78 -10.84
N ALA A 229 -4.12 3.86 -11.81
CA ALA A 229 -2.86 3.27 -12.28
C ALA A 229 -2.00 4.27 -13.08
N GLY A 230 -2.64 5.17 -13.83
CA GLY A 230 -1.98 6.23 -14.59
C GLY A 230 -1.85 7.55 -13.82
N ALA A 231 -1.32 8.56 -14.50
CA ALA A 231 -1.36 9.93 -14.02
C ALA A 231 -2.81 10.42 -13.88
N ASN A 232 -3.07 11.21 -12.86
CA ASN A 232 -4.36 11.89 -12.66
C ASN A 232 -4.10 13.39 -12.42
N GLN A 233 -5.17 14.16 -12.16
CA GLN A 233 -5.06 15.61 -11.90
C GLN A 233 -4.16 16.01 -10.72
N TYR A 234 -3.80 15.07 -9.85
CA TYR A 234 -2.92 15.27 -8.69
C TYR A 234 -1.50 14.78 -8.93
N GLY A 235 -1.20 14.31 -10.14
CA GLY A 235 0.13 13.92 -10.58
C GLY A 235 0.28 12.42 -10.93
N PRO A 236 1.53 12.02 -11.22
CA PRO A 236 1.85 10.65 -11.60
C PRO A 236 1.63 9.65 -10.46
N PRO A 237 1.55 8.34 -10.77
CA PRO A 237 1.32 7.33 -9.75
C PRO A 237 2.43 7.30 -8.68
N PRO A 238 2.12 6.88 -7.45
CA PRO A 238 3.12 6.75 -6.41
C PRO A 238 4.12 5.63 -6.74
N PRO A 239 5.40 5.76 -6.34
CA PRO A 239 6.43 4.77 -6.62
C PRO A 239 6.18 3.47 -5.87
N ARG A 240 6.78 2.39 -6.38
CA ARG A 240 6.68 1.04 -5.84
C ARG A 240 6.95 1.02 -4.33
N ASN A 241 6.15 0.24 -3.60
CA ASN A 241 6.24 0.17 -2.14
C ASN A 241 7.49 -0.58 -1.69
N SER A 242 8.21 -0.02 -0.71
CA SER A 242 9.35 -0.66 -0.07
C SER A 242 8.92 -1.85 0.79
N THR A 243 9.88 -2.72 1.14
CA THR A 243 9.66 -3.85 2.05
C THR A 243 9.16 -3.40 3.42
N ALA A 244 9.72 -2.32 3.97
CA ALA A 244 9.28 -1.73 5.24
C ALA A 244 7.80 -1.34 5.23
N VAL A 245 7.31 -0.71 4.15
CA VAL A 245 5.89 -0.37 4.00
C VAL A 245 5.02 -1.61 3.99
N LYS A 246 5.46 -2.69 3.32
CA LYS A 246 4.71 -3.95 3.31
C LYS A 246 4.66 -4.59 4.70
N VAL A 247 5.77 -4.59 5.43
CA VAL A 247 5.84 -5.12 6.80
C VAL A 247 4.91 -4.33 7.72
N LEU A 248 5.00 -3.00 7.72
CA LEU A 248 4.09 -2.14 8.50
C LEU A 248 2.63 -2.39 8.12
N ALA A 249 2.35 -2.57 6.83
CA ALA A 249 1.00 -2.86 6.37
C ALA A 249 0.49 -4.21 6.92
N THR A 250 1.31 -5.25 6.88
CA THR A 250 0.96 -6.56 7.46
C THR A 250 0.78 -6.51 8.97
N LEU A 251 1.60 -5.71 9.68
CA LEU A 251 1.47 -5.51 11.12
C LEU A 251 0.15 -4.82 11.48
N TRP A 252 -0.30 -3.83 10.69
CA TRP A 252 -1.60 -3.21 10.92
C TRP A 252 -2.73 -4.22 10.81
N LEU A 253 -2.70 -5.09 9.79
CA LEU A 253 -3.72 -6.14 9.63
C LEU A 253 -3.73 -7.14 10.79
N ALA A 254 -2.57 -7.44 11.38
CA ALA A 254 -2.48 -8.25 12.60
C ALA A 254 -2.91 -7.49 13.86
N PHE A 255 -2.70 -6.17 13.89
CA PHE A 255 -3.03 -5.32 15.04
C PHE A 255 -4.54 -5.22 15.29
N ILE A 256 -5.38 -5.17 14.25
CA ILE A 256 -6.85 -5.08 14.39
C ILE A 256 -7.44 -6.22 15.21
N PRO A 257 -7.26 -7.51 14.84
CA PRO A 257 -7.90 -8.60 15.57
C PRO A 257 -7.36 -8.70 17.01
N VAL A 258 -6.08 -8.39 17.21
CA VAL A 258 -5.47 -8.36 18.55
C VAL A 258 -6.12 -7.28 19.41
N MET A 259 -6.24 -6.06 18.89
CA MET A 259 -6.91 -4.98 19.63
C MET A 259 -8.38 -5.26 19.88
N LEU A 260 -9.09 -5.84 18.91
CA LEU A 260 -10.48 -6.23 19.09
C LEU A 260 -10.63 -7.28 20.20
N ALA A 261 -9.75 -8.29 20.24
CA ALA A 261 -9.73 -9.28 21.32
C ALA A 261 -9.43 -8.64 22.69
N ILE A 262 -8.47 -7.72 22.76
CA ILE A 262 -8.16 -6.97 23.99
C ILE A 262 -9.39 -6.18 24.46
N VAL A 263 -10.01 -5.39 23.59
CA VAL A 263 -11.19 -4.58 23.94
C VAL A 263 -12.36 -5.44 24.39
N VAL A 264 -12.65 -6.54 23.70
CA VAL A 264 -13.71 -7.48 24.10
C VAL A 264 -13.41 -8.11 25.45
N THR A 265 -12.16 -8.51 25.71
CA THR A 265 -11.76 -9.13 26.98
C THR A 265 -11.87 -8.13 28.14
N LEU A 266 -11.31 -6.92 27.99
CA LEU A 266 -11.41 -5.89 29.03
C LEU A 266 -12.87 -5.47 29.27
N GLY A 267 -13.66 -5.32 28.20
CA GLY A 267 -15.07 -4.94 28.29
C GLY A 267 -15.93 -6.02 28.94
N MET A 268 -15.74 -7.28 28.57
CA MET A 268 -16.48 -8.40 29.14
C MET A 268 -16.13 -8.60 30.62
N ASN A 269 -14.85 -8.50 30.99
CA ASN A 269 -14.46 -8.55 32.40
C ASN A 269 -15.07 -7.41 33.22
N GLY A 270 -15.09 -6.18 32.68
CA GLY A 270 -15.75 -5.05 33.34
C GLY A 270 -17.26 -5.27 33.52
N TYR A 271 -17.92 -5.80 32.49
CA TYR A 271 -19.36 -6.11 32.54
C TYR A 271 -19.70 -7.23 33.54
N LEU A 272 -18.88 -8.28 33.60
CA LEU A 272 -19.04 -9.37 34.57
C LEU A 272 -18.88 -8.86 36.01
N ASN A 273 -17.88 -8.02 36.27
CA ASN A 273 -17.69 -7.42 37.60
C ASN A 273 -18.87 -6.53 38.01
N GLN A 274 -19.45 -5.80 37.05
CA GLN A 274 -20.62 -4.97 37.32
C GLN A 274 -21.88 -5.81 37.56
N LEU A 275 -22.06 -6.92 36.83
CA LEU A 275 -23.13 -7.87 37.07
C LEU A 275 -23.02 -8.48 38.47
N GLU A 276 -21.82 -8.92 38.87
CA GLU A 276 -21.55 -9.47 40.20
C GLU A 276 -21.89 -8.46 41.30
N ALA A 277 -21.39 -7.22 41.19
CA ALA A 277 -21.71 -6.16 42.16
C ALA A 277 -23.22 -5.83 42.24
N ASN A 278 -23.92 -5.84 41.11
CA ASN A 278 -25.37 -5.62 41.07
C ASN A 278 -26.14 -6.82 41.65
N MET A 279 -25.65 -8.04 41.47
CA MET A 279 -26.24 -9.24 42.06
C MET A 279 -26.04 -9.25 43.58
N ASP A 280 -24.82 -9.02 44.07
CA ASP A 280 -24.52 -8.98 45.51
C ASP A 280 -25.36 -7.93 46.25
N SER A 281 -25.46 -6.72 45.70
CA SER A 281 -26.32 -5.66 46.29
C SER A 281 -27.81 -6.03 46.30
N SER A 282 -28.30 -6.74 45.28
CA SER A 282 -29.69 -7.22 45.24
C SER A 282 -29.98 -8.31 46.27
N TYR A 283 -29.01 -9.18 46.55
CA TYR A 283 -29.11 -10.20 47.60
C TYR A 283 -29.11 -9.58 48.99
N GLU A 284 -28.19 -8.66 49.29
CA GLU A 284 -28.16 -7.97 50.59
C GLU A 284 -29.43 -7.13 50.83
N SER A 285 -29.95 -6.46 49.80
CA SER A 285 -31.20 -5.72 49.91
C SER A 285 -32.40 -6.65 50.19
N SER A 286 -32.44 -7.85 49.61
CA SER A 286 -33.50 -8.83 49.88
C SER A 286 -33.40 -9.45 51.28
N SER A 287 -32.19 -9.77 51.76
CA SER A 287 -32.02 -10.33 53.10
C SER A 287 -32.40 -9.33 54.19
N ILE A 288 -32.10 -8.04 54.01
CA ILE A 288 -32.53 -6.99 54.96
C ILE A 288 -34.07 -6.89 55.03
N THR A 289 -34.77 -7.01 53.90
CA THR A 289 -36.25 -6.96 53.91
C THR A 289 -36.91 -8.22 54.45
N ALA A 290 -36.23 -9.37 54.44
CA ALA A 290 -36.78 -10.63 54.91
C ALA A 290 -36.72 -10.77 56.45
N ASP A 291 -35.66 -10.27 57.07
CA ASP A 291 -35.51 -10.29 58.54
C ASP A 291 -36.47 -9.28 59.22
N ASP A 292 -36.74 -8.12 58.60
CA ASP A 292 -37.68 -7.13 59.16
C ASP A 292 -39.16 -7.58 59.04
N ALA A 293 -39.46 -8.45 58.09
CA ALA A 293 -40.80 -9.02 57.90
C ALA A 293 -41.10 -10.20 58.83
N THR A 294 -40.08 -10.83 59.42
CA THR A 294 -40.28 -11.95 60.36
C THR A 294 -40.55 -11.51 61.79
N ASP A 295 -40.17 -10.29 62.18
CA ASP A 295 -40.38 -9.76 63.54
C ASP A 295 -41.76 -9.09 63.75
N GLN A 296 -42.56 -8.90 62.69
CA GLN A 296 -43.90 -8.28 62.78
C GLN A 296 -45.08 -9.28 62.86
N SER A 297 -44.84 -10.58 63.02
CA SER A 297 -45.90 -11.61 62.91
C SER A 297 -46.26 -12.36 64.20
N VAL A 298 -45.96 -11.82 65.38
CA VAL A 298 -46.42 -12.41 66.66
C VAL A 298 -47.05 -11.34 67.57
N THR A 299 -48.34 -11.07 67.35
CA THR A 299 -49.32 -10.82 68.43
C THR A 299 -50.73 -11.00 67.85
N VAL A 300 -51.36 -12.13 68.21
CA VAL A 300 -52.81 -12.35 68.16
C VAL A 300 -53.26 -12.61 69.60
N ASP A 301 -54.52 -12.28 69.88
CA ASP A 301 -55.30 -12.42 71.13
C ASP A 301 -55.30 -11.16 72.03
N GLU A 302 -56.40 -10.65 72.61
CA GLU A 302 -57.85 -10.92 72.59
C GLU A 302 -58.51 -9.80 73.45
N GLU A 303 -59.83 -9.57 73.32
CA GLU A 303 -60.76 -8.87 74.26
C GLU A 303 -60.62 -7.32 74.40
N GLU A 304 -61.66 -6.49 74.55
CA GLU A 304 -63.06 -6.65 74.95
C GLU A 304 -63.88 -5.40 74.56
N SER A 305 -65.21 -5.57 74.55
CA SER A 305 -66.30 -4.61 74.34
C SER A 305 -66.25 -3.26 75.08
N VAL A 306 -66.93 -2.22 74.56
CA VAL A 306 -68.11 -1.56 75.20
C VAL A 306 -68.84 -0.64 74.20
N GLN A 307 -70.15 -0.84 74.14
CA GLN A 307 -71.18 -0.08 73.43
C GLN A 307 -71.32 1.39 73.88
N SER A 308 -71.73 2.26 72.95
CA SER A 308 -72.72 3.32 73.23
C SER A 308 -73.56 3.59 71.98
N ALA A 309 -74.81 3.15 72.07
CA ALA A 309 -76.05 3.68 71.49
C ALA A 309 -76.02 5.23 71.34
N GLU A 310 -76.78 5.93 70.49
CA GLU A 310 -77.84 5.68 69.52
C GLU A 310 -78.18 7.08 68.96
N ASP A 311 -78.73 7.17 67.74
CA ASP A 311 -79.91 7.98 67.40
C ASP A 311 -79.91 8.58 65.98
N ALA A 312 -81.07 8.40 65.36
CA ALA A 312 -81.70 9.12 64.25
C ALA A 312 -81.06 9.12 62.84
N ALA A 313 -81.64 8.28 62.00
CA ALA A 313 -81.70 8.42 60.55
C ALA A 313 -82.63 9.58 60.11
N GLU A 314 -82.30 10.24 59.00
CA GLU A 314 -83.23 10.43 57.87
C GLU A 314 -82.48 10.84 56.58
N PRO A 315 -82.95 10.43 55.38
CA PRO A 315 -82.29 10.64 54.11
C PRO A 315 -82.91 11.81 53.33
N VAL A 316 -82.11 12.57 52.55
CA VAL A 316 -82.66 13.45 51.51
C VAL A 316 -81.86 13.30 50.22
N ASP A 317 -82.52 12.62 49.31
CA ASP A 317 -82.34 12.59 47.86
C ASP A 317 -82.72 13.96 47.25
N SER A 318 -81.91 14.48 46.31
CA SER A 318 -82.34 15.34 45.19
C SER A 318 -81.16 15.80 44.31
N PRO A 319 -81.41 16.12 43.02
CA PRO A 319 -80.59 15.60 41.92
C PRO A 319 -79.83 16.66 41.10
N GLU A 320 -79.12 16.15 40.09
CA GLU A 320 -78.46 16.77 38.92
C GLU A 320 -78.83 18.21 38.55
N GLN A 321 -77.80 19.04 38.32
CA GLN A 321 -77.47 19.65 37.02
C GLN A 321 -76.04 20.20 37.00
#